data_AF-A0A9W4WZQ9-F1
#
_entry.id   AF-A0A9W4WZQ9-F1
#
_cell.length_a   1.000
_cell.length_b   1.000
_cell.length_c   1.000
_cell.angle_alpha   90.00
_cell.angle_beta   90.00
_cell.angle_gamma   90.00
#
_symmetry.space_group_name_H-M   'P 1'
#
loop_
_entity.id
_entity.type
_entity.pdbx_description
1 polymer ?
#
loop_
_entity_poly.entity_id
_entity_poly.type
_entity_poly.pdbx_seq_one_letter_code
_entity_poly.pdbx_strand_id
1 'polypeptide(L)'
;PISSSRIDYIWSSVDIISNFIDCEIVQLASTLTDHSIVFLYVENFLDIKNNKRNIPLKKIYDYDKMTKDKWLAFANKTDALNN
;
A
#
# COMPACT_ATOMS: atom_id res chain seq x y z
N PRO A 1 7.46 -39.54 11.31
CA PRO A 1 6.47 -38.44 11.30
C PRO A 1 7.10 -37.19 10.69
N ILE A 2 6.66 -36.79 9.50
CA ILE A 2 7.06 -35.51 8.92
C ILE A 2 6.38 -34.44 9.78
N SER A 3 7.17 -33.68 10.53
CA SER A 3 6.70 -32.60 11.40
C SER A 3 6.03 -31.54 10.55
N SER A 4 4.71 -31.40 10.65
CA SER A 4 4.01 -30.26 10.07
C SER A 4 4.27 -29.04 10.93
N SER A 5 4.93 -28.04 10.36
CA SER A 5 5.28 -26.79 11.05
C SER A 5 4.74 -25.61 10.24
N ARG A 6 3.95 -24.73 10.87
CA ARG A 6 3.47 -23.50 10.24
C ARG A 6 4.54 -22.42 10.39
N ILE A 7 5.40 -22.27 9.38
CA ILE A 7 6.53 -21.31 9.41
C ILE A 7 6.46 -20.23 8.32
N ASP A 8 5.54 -20.39 7.35
CA ASP A 8 5.32 -19.44 6.28
C ASP A 8 4.16 -18.48 6.62
N TYR A 9 4.43 -17.18 6.56
CA TYR A 9 3.49 -16.12 6.97
C TYR A 9 3.52 -14.94 5.99
N ILE A 10 2.38 -14.27 5.85
CA ILE A 10 2.27 -12.97 5.20
C ILE A 10 1.97 -11.94 6.29
N TRP A 11 2.88 -10.99 6.50
CA TRP A 11 2.69 -9.87 7.42
C TRP A 11 2.36 -8.61 6.65
N SER A 12 1.42 -7.83 7.16
CA SER A 12 0.95 -6.62 6.50
C SER A 12 0.59 -5.55 7.52
N SER A 13 0.54 -4.30 7.08
CA SER A 13 0.06 -3.20 7.92
C SER A 13 -1.44 -3.35 8.19
N VAL A 14 -1.90 -2.80 9.32
CA VAL A 14 -3.32 -2.76 9.71
C VAL A 14 -4.19 -2.13 8.61
N ASP A 15 -3.58 -1.20 7.87
CA ASP A 15 -4.18 -0.50 6.76
C ASP A 15 -4.50 -1.37 5.53
N ILE A 16 -3.75 -2.43 5.30
CA ILE A 16 -3.99 -3.35 4.18
C ILE A 16 -4.90 -4.49 4.62
N ILE A 17 -4.73 -5.00 5.85
CA ILE A 17 -5.58 -6.08 6.39
C ILE A 17 -7.03 -5.64 6.62
N SER A 18 -7.32 -4.34 6.72
CA SER A 18 -8.71 -3.86 6.75
C SER A 18 -9.50 -4.17 5.48
N ASN A 19 -8.82 -4.47 4.37
CA ASN A 19 -9.40 -4.90 3.11
C ASN A 19 -9.25 -6.42 2.91
N PHE A 20 -9.07 -7.17 4.00
CA PHE A 20 -8.95 -8.63 3.96
C PHE A 20 -10.23 -9.25 3.40
N ILE A 21 -10.08 -10.10 2.38
CA ILE A 21 -11.14 -10.95 1.86
C ILE A 21 -10.97 -12.35 2.45
N ASP A 22 -9.81 -12.96 2.23
CA ASP A 22 -9.55 -14.34 2.65
C ASP A 22 -8.04 -14.67 2.72
N CYS A 23 -7.69 -15.77 3.40
CA CYS A 23 -6.35 -16.34 3.41
C CYS A 23 -6.41 -17.87 3.44
N GLU A 24 -5.77 -18.50 2.46
CA GLU A 24 -5.78 -19.95 2.30
C GLU A 24 -4.37 -20.53 2.19
N ILE A 25 -4.27 -21.83 2.48
CA ILE A 25 -3.05 -22.61 2.35
C ILE A 25 -3.28 -23.68 1.29
N VAL A 26 -2.49 -23.63 0.23
CA VAL A 26 -2.58 -24.57 -0.89
C VAL A 26 -1.38 -25.50 -0.85
N GLN A 27 -1.66 -26.79 -0.67
CA GLN A 27 -0.63 -27.83 -0.68
C GLN A 27 -0.27 -28.16 -2.13
N LEU A 28 1.02 -28.11 -2.44
CA LEU A 28 1.56 -28.53 -3.72
C LEU A 28 1.96 -30.01 -3.69
N ALA A 29 2.16 -30.59 -4.88
CA ALA A 29 2.69 -31.93 -4.98
C ALA A 29 4.05 -32.02 -4.27
N SER A 30 4.20 -33.01 -3.39
CA SER A 30 5.41 -33.21 -2.58
C SER A 30 6.68 -33.49 -3.41
N THR A 31 6.51 -33.85 -4.68
CA THR A 31 7.61 -34.01 -5.64
C THR A 31 8.23 -32.68 -6.07
N LEU A 32 7.52 -31.56 -5.86
CA LEU A 32 7.97 -30.23 -6.25
C LEU A 32 8.54 -29.44 -5.06
N THR A 33 7.86 -29.51 -3.91
CA THR A 33 8.25 -28.83 -2.68
C THR A 33 7.64 -29.54 -1.47
N ASP A 34 8.31 -29.45 -0.33
CA ASP A 34 7.84 -29.87 0.99
C ASP A 34 7.02 -28.78 1.72
N HIS A 35 6.91 -27.58 1.15
CA HIS A 35 6.12 -26.48 1.69
C HIS A 35 4.75 -26.36 1.00
N SER A 36 3.80 -25.75 1.73
CA SER A 36 2.53 -25.30 1.17
C SER A 36 2.60 -23.79 0.88
N ILE A 37 1.86 -23.33 -0.14
CA ILE A 37 1.78 -21.89 -0.44
C ILE A 37 0.73 -21.24 0.45
N VAL A 38 1.02 -20.05 0.96
CA VAL A 38 0.05 -19.19 1.64
C VAL A 38 -0.42 -18.11 0.67
N PHE A 39 -1.72 -18.05 0.41
CA PHE A 39 -2.34 -17.01 -0.41
C PHE A 39 -3.12 -16.04 0.48
N LEU A 40 -3.01 -14.75 0.17
CA LEU A 40 -3.78 -13.69 0.82
C LEU A 40 -4.58 -12.95 -0.26
N TYR A 41 -5.90 -12.93 -0.09
CA TYR A 41 -6.82 -12.18 -0.93
C TYR A 41 -7.22 -10.89 -0.22
N VAL A 42 -6.98 -9.76 -0.87
CA VAL A 42 -7.37 -8.44 -0.39
C VAL A 42 -8.19 -7.73 -1.46
N GLU A 43 -9.19 -6.98 -1.02
CA GLU A 43 -9.96 -6.11 -1.90
C GLU A 43 -9.05 -5.00 -2.44
N ASN A 44 -9.28 -4.61 -3.69
CA ASN A 44 -8.41 -3.69 -4.41
C ASN A 44 -8.42 -2.29 -3.76
N PHE A 45 -7.42 -2.02 -2.91
CA PHE A 45 -7.22 -0.71 -2.28
C PHE A 45 -6.77 0.39 -3.27
N LEU A 46 -6.39 0.02 -4.50
CA LEU A 46 -6.07 0.95 -5.59
C LEU A 46 -7.32 1.35 -6.40
N ASP A 47 -8.50 0.81 -6.09
CA ASP A 47 -9.74 1.35 -6.66
C ASP A 47 -10.03 2.73 -6.01
N ILE A 48 -9.55 3.78 -6.69
CA ILE A 48 -9.49 5.18 -6.27
C ILE A 48 -10.87 5.70 -5.83
N LYS A 49 -11.97 5.08 -6.28
CA LYS A 49 -13.34 5.46 -5.90
C LYS A 49 -13.62 5.31 -4.40
N ASN A 50 -12.96 4.37 -3.73
CA ASN A 50 -13.14 4.10 -2.30
C ASN A 50 -11.94 4.53 -1.44
N ASN A 51 -10.87 5.03 -2.05
CA ASN A 51 -9.69 5.48 -1.33
C ASN A 51 -9.93 6.88 -0.74
N LYS A 52 -10.66 6.93 0.38
CA LYS A 52 -10.81 8.13 1.24
C LYS A 52 -9.55 8.46 2.03
N ARG A 53 -8.43 7.76 1.82
CA ARG A 53 -7.18 8.17 2.44
C ARG A 53 -6.79 9.51 1.83
N ASN A 54 -6.69 10.53 2.68
CA ASN A 54 -5.96 11.77 2.40
C ASN A 54 -4.46 11.47 2.23
N ILE A 55 -4.09 10.51 1.37
CA ILE A 55 -2.72 10.36 0.91
C ILE A 55 -2.45 11.67 0.17
N PRO A 56 -1.44 12.46 0.55
CA PRO A 56 -1.11 13.67 -0.18
C PRO A 56 -0.83 13.23 -1.61
N LEU A 57 -1.76 13.52 -2.52
CA LEU A 57 -1.50 13.39 -3.94
C LEU A 57 -0.23 14.20 -4.20
N LYS A 58 0.79 13.55 -4.77
CA LYS A 58 2.03 14.21 -5.16
C LYS A 58 1.65 15.50 -5.88
N LYS A 59 1.89 16.65 -5.23
CA LYS A 59 1.64 17.95 -5.85
C LYS A 59 2.71 18.16 -6.90
N ILE A 60 2.37 17.86 -8.14
CA ILE A 60 3.19 18.23 -9.29
C ILE A 60 2.86 19.68 -9.58
N TYR A 61 3.81 20.57 -9.32
CA TYR A 61 3.69 21.97 -9.69
C TYR A 61 4.04 22.10 -11.17
N ASP A 62 3.08 22.57 -11.96
CA ASP A 62 3.33 22.98 -13.35
C ASP A 62 3.96 24.38 -13.31
N TYR A 63 5.30 24.40 -13.32
CA TYR A 63 6.09 25.63 -13.21
C TYR A 63 5.89 26.58 -14.39
N ASP A 64 5.51 26.06 -15.56
CA ASP A 64 5.22 26.87 -16.74
C ASP A 64 3.92 27.67 -16.59
N LYS A 65 3.05 27.28 -15.65
CA LYS A 65 1.77 27.94 -15.34
C LYS A 65 1.77 28.71 -14.02
N MET A 66 2.94 28.90 -13.40
CA MET A 66 3.08 29.71 -12.19
C MET A 66 3.07 31.20 -12.52
N THR A 67 1.94 31.86 -12.26
CA THR A 67 1.86 33.32 -12.25
C THR A 67 2.57 33.88 -11.00
N LYS A 68 2.92 35.18 -11.01
CA LYS A 68 3.60 35.85 -9.88
C LYS A 68 2.85 35.65 -8.54
N ASP A 69 1.53 35.74 -8.55
CA ASP A 69 0.71 35.56 -7.35
C ASP A 69 0.75 34.13 -6.81
N LYS A 70 0.80 33.13 -7.71
CA LYS A 70 0.92 31.71 -7.33
C LYS A 70 2.30 31.39 -6.75
N TRP A 71 3.34 32.02 -7.29
CA TRP A 71 4.70 31.93 -6.74
C TRP A 71 4.78 32.50 -5.33
N LEU A 72 4.20 33.68 -5.10
CA LEU A 72 4.18 34.30 -3.78
C LEU A 72 3.41 33.45 -2.76
N ALA A 73 2.25 32.89 -3.15
CA ALA A 73 1.48 31.99 -2.30
C ALA A 73 2.26 30.70 -1.96
N PHE A 74 3.03 30.16 -2.91
CA PHE A 74 3.88 29.00 -2.69
C PHE A 74 5.06 29.30 -1.74
N ALA A 75 5.74 30.42 -1.94
CA ALA A 75 6.85 30.86 -1.09
C ALA A 75 6.39 31.06 0.36
N ASN A 76 5.33 31.85 0.56
CA ASN A 76 4.75 32.10 1.89
C ASN A 76 4.35 30.80 2.62
N LYS A 77 3.82 29.82 1.87
CA LYS A 77 3.46 28.53 2.44
C LYS A 77 4.69 27.69 2.83
N THR A 78 5.75 27.76 2.03
CA THR A 78 7.00 27.02 2.31
C THR A 78 7.73 27.63 3.50
N ASP A 79 7.79 28.96 3.58
CA ASP A 79 8.41 29.69 4.68
C ASP A 79 7.67 29.46 6.01
N ALA A 80 6.34 29.35 5.97
CA ALA A 80 5.53 29.04 7.15
C ALA A 80 5.71 27.60 7.70
N LEU A 81 6.31 26.69 6.92
CA LEU A 81 6.64 25.33 7.38
C LEU A 81 8.04 25.22 7.98
N ASN A 82 8.89 26.22 7.74
CA ASN A 82 10.29 26.26 8.18
C ASN A 82 10.52 27.24 9.35
N ASN A 83 9.46 27.84 9.90
CA ASN A 83 9.45 28.63 11.14
C ASN A 83 8.61 27.90 12.20
#